data_AF-A0AAU3JSC8-F1
#
_entry.id   AF-A0AAU3JSC8-F1
#
_cell.length_a   1.000
_cell.length_b   1.000
_cell.length_c   1.000
_cell.angle_alpha   90.00
_cell.angle_beta   90.00
_cell.angle_gamma   90.00
#
_symmetry.space_group_name_H-M   'P 1'
#
loop_
_entity.id
_entity.type
_entity.pdbx_description
1 polymer ?
#
loop_
_entity_poly.entity_id
_entity_poly.type
_entity_poly.pdbx_seq_one_letter_code
_entity_poly.pdbx_strand_id
1 'polypeptide(L)'
;MNSPVLQAFPAFRLRPPADCSASAEVVDANDIVVGQVDAAGGAYRGHAGTDAGPQRTDALRAAEDVAMFRIALHGPAGAEHLPYTGVAQAQAAVALIPLQRQEIVDSSARAYFFYALRQPHVAEILDGLDAIVREYFAVGTRGGCLRVIRLLEQLREPARALLAQVTGDEREWMAYPLARLLAFTELALARLGATTTKPSADLDGPFPDPHTADQALATAFRTYRDVQAGVRALPSLPASAVRTLGALDAAAAQLPSGPCARNRADCRTAASALDELAAAARTVEDSATAAEVRALAQELSAIATDTSARLESTALLLGDASRHGSVRTILTTLHDAELGPETDAGTRSLLVDDSEAGPIRRTDSGRWTGPGITDPYHSPEGAAAALVSTFRDRQAIDRNRA
;
A
#
# COMPACT_ATOMS: atom_id res chain seq x y z
N MET A 1 -20.55 -32.65 -2.09
CA MET A 1 -19.84 -32.09 -0.93
C MET A 1 -19.40 -30.69 -1.31
N ASN A 2 -19.51 -29.71 -0.41
CA ASN A 2 -19.05 -28.34 -0.71
C ASN A 2 -17.51 -28.30 -0.60
N SER A 3 -16.83 -27.85 -1.65
CA SER A 3 -15.38 -27.65 -1.65
C SER A 3 -15.04 -26.43 -0.78
N PRO A 4 -14.32 -26.57 0.34
CA PRO A 4 -13.96 -25.44 1.19
C PRO A 4 -13.10 -24.43 0.42
N VAL A 5 -13.42 -23.14 0.61
CA VAL A 5 -12.64 -22.01 0.12
C VAL A 5 -11.39 -21.87 1.00
N LEU A 6 -10.23 -21.62 0.38
CA LEU A 6 -8.98 -21.41 1.13
C LEU A 6 -9.02 -20.04 1.82
N GLN A 7 -8.69 -20.01 3.10
CA GLN A 7 -8.81 -18.79 3.91
C GLN A 7 -7.80 -17.72 3.47
N ALA A 8 -6.55 -18.10 3.22
CA ALA A 8 -5.52 -17.16 2.77
C ALA A 8 -5.69 -16.74 1.29
N PHE A 9 -6.30 -17.59 0.46
CA PHE A 9 -6.46 -17.37 -0.97
C PHE A 9 -7.90 -17.71 -1.43
N PRO A 10 -8.88 -16.82 -1.20
CA PRO A 10 -10.30 -17.12 -1.43
C PRO A 10 -10.68 -17.40 -2.89
N ALA A 11 -9.81 -17.07 -3.85
CA ALA A 11 -9.95 -17.44 -5.25
C ALA A 11 -9.75 -18.95 -5.50
N PHE A 12 -9.29 -19.70 -4.51
CA PHE A 12 -8.98 -21.13 -4.63
C PHE A 12 -9.82 -21.97 -3.68
N ARG A 13 -10.04 -23.23 -4.06
CA ARG A 13 -10.81 -24.20 -3.28
C ARG A 13 -10.13 -25.56 -3.31
N LEU A 14 -10.20 -26.28 -2.19
CA LEU A 14 -9.78 -27.68 -2.14
C LEU A 14 -10.98 -28.57 -2.50
N ARG A 15 -10.91 -29.23 -3.64
CA ARG A 15 -11.90 -30.21 -4.07
C ARG A 15 -11.56 -31.56 -3.46
N PRO A 16 -12.49 -32.20 -2.71
CA PRO A 16 -12.24 -33.52 -2.15
C PRO A 16 -11.98 -34.53 -3.27
N PRO A 17 -11.14 -35.55 -3.02
CA PRO A 17 -10.82 -36.55 -4.02
C PRO A 17 -12.07 -37.32 -4.43
N ALA A 18 -12.16 -37.69 -5.71
CA ALA A 18 -13.31 -38.42 -6.25
C ALA A 18 -13.51 -39.77 -5.56
N ASP A 19 -12.40 -40.42 -5.20
CA ASP A 19 -12.34 -41.71 -4.50
C ASP A 19 -11.36 -41.61 -3.31
N CYS A 20 -11.52 -42.46 -2.28
CA CYS A 20 -10.75 -42.41 -1.03
C CYS A 20 -9.23 -42.66 -1.16
N SER A 21 -8.73 -42.94 -2.36
CA SER A 21 -7.31 -43.20 -2.68
C SER A 21 -6.67 -42.14 -3.55
N ALA A 22 -7.41 -41.13 -4.02
CA ALA A 22 -6.90 -40.10 -4.93
C ALA A 22 -6.39 -38.87 -4.15
N SER A 23 -5.46 -38.14 -4.77
CA SER A 23 -5.04 -36.83 -4.29
C SER A 23 -6.20 -35.83 -4.39
N ALA A 24 -6.28 -34.90 -3.44
CA ALA A 24 -7.29 -33.86 -3.48
C ALA A 24 -6.87 -32.78 -4.49
N GLU A 25 -7.79 -32.28 -5.31
CA GLU A 25 -7.46 -31.27 -6.32
C GLU A 25 -7.58 -29.87 -5.74
N VAL A 26 -6.64 -28.99 -6.05
CA VAL A 26 -6.80 -27.55 -5.80
C VAL A 26 -7.27 -26.90 -7.09
N VAL A 27 -8.38 -26.18 -7.03
CA VAL A 27 -8.98 -25.50 -8.18
C VAL A 27 -9.09 -24.01 -7.96
N ASP A 28 -9.01 -23.24 -9.04
CA ASP A 28 -9.23 -21.79 -9.03
C ASP A 28 -10.72 -21.41 -9.11
N ALA A 29 -11.00 -20.11 -9.22
CA ALA A 29 -12.34 -19.56 -9.29
C ALA A 29 -13.14 -20.02 -10.53
N ASN A 30 -12.45 -20.51 -11.57
CA ASN A 30 -13.03 -21.02 -12.81
C ASN A 30 -13.08 -22.55 -12.85
N ASP A 31 -12.91 -23.21 -11.70
CA ASP A 31 -12.86 -24.67 -11.56
C ASP A 31 -11.70 -25.35 -12.33
N ILE A 32 -10.66 -24.61 -12.70
CA ILE A 32 -9.46 -25.15 -13.35
C ILE A 32 -8.54 -25.75 -12.27
N VAL A 33 -8.06 -26.98 -12.49
CA VAL A 33 -7.10 -27.64 -11.60
C VAL A 33 -5.73 -26.96 -11.72
N VAL A 34 -5.24 -26.45 -10.58
CA VAL A 34 -3.95 -25.74 -10.49
C VAL A 34 -2.87 -26.54 -9.75
N GLY A 35 -3.27 -27.64 -9.11
CA GLY A 35 -2.37 -28.58 -8.45
C GLY A 35 -3.12 -29.56 -7.57
N GLN A 36 -2.38 -30.27 -6.72
CA GLN A 36 -2.90 -31.40 -5.95
C GLN A 36 -2.38 -31.39 -4.52
N VAL A 37 -3.12 -32.00 -3.60
CA VAL A 37 -2.71 -32.26 -2.22
C VAL A 37 -2.68 -33.77 -2.01
N ASP A 38 -1.49 -34.27 -1.75
CA ASP A 38 -1.26 -35.67 -1.43
C ASP A 38 -1.32 -35.89 0.08
N ALA A 39 -1.93 -37.00 0.50
CA ALA A 39 -1.99 -37.43 1.88
C ALA A 39 -1.11 -38.68 2.06
N ALA A 40 -0.08 -38.59 2.89
CA ALA A 40 0.81 -39.72 3.18
C ALA A 40 1.24 -39.72 4.65
N GLY A 41 1.07 -40.85 5.33
CA GLY A 41 1.57 -41.04 6.70
C GLY A 41 1.00 -40.07 7.74
N GLY A 42 -0.22 -39.56 7.55
CA GLY A 42 -0.85 -38.59 8.46
C GLY A 42 -0.41 -37.13 8.22
N ALA A 43 0.32 -36.86 7.15
CA ALA A 43 0.69 -35.51 6.71
C ALA A 43 0.17 -35.24 5.29
N TYR A 44 0.04 -33.96 4.96
CA TYR A 44 -0.40 -33.47 3.67
C TYR A 44 0.73 -32.69 3.00
N ARG A 45 0.86 -32.81 1.68
CA ARG A 45 1.81 -32.03 0.89
C ARG A 45 1.14 -31.52 -0.38
N GLY A 46 1.25 -30.22 -0.61
CA GLY A 46 0.77 -29.57 -1.82
C GLY A 46 1.78 -29.66 -2.94
N HIS A 47 1.31 -29.94 -4.15
CA HIS A 47 2.10 -30.06 -5.37
C HIS A 47 1.53 -29.18 -6.50
N ALA A 48 2.41 -28.47 -7.19
CA ALA A 48 2.11 -27.71 -8.40
C ALA A 48 3.10 -28.12 -9.50
N GLY A 49 2.71 -29.06 -10.36
CA GLY A 49 3.64 -29.71 -11.29
C GLY A 49 4.71 -30.50 -10.53
N THR A 50 5.98 -30.18 -10.76
CA THR A 50 7.12 -30.80 -10.05
C THR A 50 7.43 -30.15 -8.71
N ASP A 51 6.88 -28.95 -8.45
CA ASP A 51 7.17 -28.20 -7.24
C ASP A 51 6.30 -28.68 -6.08
N ALA A 52 6.89 -28.70 -4.89
CA ALA A 52 6.26 -29.22 -3.68
C ALA A 52 6.40 -28.22 -2.52
N GLY A 53 5.32 -28.05 -1.77
CA GLY A 53 5.33 -27.32 -0.51
C GLY A 53 5.90 -28.13 0.65
N PRO A 54 6.08 -27.50 1.82
CA PRO A 54 6.42 -28.23 3.05
C PRO A 54 5.31 -29.22 3.44
N GLN A 55 5.67 -30.21 4.27
CA GLN A 55 4.66 -31.09 4.87
C GLN A 55 3.81 -30.30 5.89
N ARG A 56 2.50 -30.48 5.81
CA ARG A 56 1.50 -29.85 6.68
C ARG A 56 0.71 -30.91 7.43
N THR A 57 0.20 -30.54 8.59
CA THR A 57 -0.75 -31.36 9.36
C THR A 57 -2.20 -31.20 8.90
N ASP A 58 -2.46 -30.21 8.04
CA ASP A 58 -3.79 -29.84 7.53
C ASP A 58 -3.78 -29.75 6.01
N ALA A 59 -4.76 -30.40 5.37
CA ALA A 59 -4.93 -30.40 3.92
C ALA A 59 -5.23 -29.01 3.35
N LEU A 60 -5.95 -28.15 4.09
CA LEU A 60 -6.23 -26.79 3.64
C LEU A 60 -4.96 -25.95 3.58
N ARG A 61 -4.07 -26.08 4.58
CA ARG A 61 -2.75 -25.43 4.55
C ARG A 61 -1.86 -25.94 3.43
N ALA A 62 -1.90 -27.23 3.12
CA ALA A 62 -1.18 -27.79 1.98
C ALA A 62 -1.74 -27.26 0.65
N ALA A 63 -3.06 -27.07 0.55
CA ALA A 63 -3.70 -26.45 -0.60
C ALA A 63 -3.32 -24.96 -0.77
N GLU A 64 -3.13 -24.23 0.33
CA GLU A 64 -2.62 -22.85 0.29
C GLU A 64 -1.21 -22.77 -0.33
N ASP A 65 -0.35 -23.76 -0.07
CA ASP A 65 0.98 -23.83 -0.71
C ASP A 65 0.87 -24.01 -2.23
N VAL A 66 -0.10 -24.79 -2.73
CA VAL A 66 -0.40 -24.93 -4.17
C VAL A 66 -0.87 -23.60 -4.77
N ALA A 67 -1.77 -22.90 -4.08
CA ALA A 67 -2.23 -21.58 -4.52
C ALA A 67 -1.06 -20.58 -4.61
N MET A 68 -0.11 -20.61 -3.66
CA MET A 68 1.10 -19.78 -3.73
C MET A 68 1.93 -20.07 -4.99
N PHE A 69 2.20 -21.34 -5.31
CA PHE A 69 2.92 -21.69 -6.54
C PHE A 69 2.18 -21.21 -7.80
N ARG A 70 0.86 -21.41 -7.84
CA ARG A 70 0.03 -20.93 -8.96
C ARG A 70 0.14 -19.42 -9.13
N ILE A 71 0.03 -18.65 -8.04
CA ILE A 71 0.16 -17.18 -8.08
C ILE A 71 1.57 -16.78 -8.49
N ALA A 72 2.61 -17.43 -7.94
CA ALA A 72 4.00 -17.11 -8.26
C ALA A 72 4.33 -17.30 -9.75
N LEU A 73 3.80 -18.36 -10.36
CA LEU A 73 4.11 -18.73 -11.74
C LEU A 73 3.22 -18.02 -12.76
N HIS A 74 1.99 -17.68 -12.39
CA HIS A 74 0.98 -17.24 -13.36
C HIS A 74 0.18 -16.00 -12.95
N GLY A 75 0.48 -15.44 -11.79
CA GLY A 75 -0.20 -14.27 -11.24
C GLY A 75 -1.53 -14.59 -10.54
N PRO A 76 -2.20 -13.55 -10.04
CA PRO A 76 -3.46 -13.68 -9.29
C PRO A 76 -4.63 -14.21 -10.15
N ALA A 77 -5.66 -14.76 -9.50
CA ALA A 77 -6.74 -15.49 -10.19
C ALA A 77 -8.18 -15.03 -9.84
N GLY A 78 -8.36 -13.89 -9.18
CA GLY A 78 -9.64 -13.41 -8.69
C GLY A 78 -9.61 -12.03 -8.00
N ALA A 79 -10.06 -11.97 -6.74
CA ALA A 79 -10.30 -10.74 -5.96
C ALA A 79 -9.04 -9.90 -5.66
N GLU A 80 -7.87 -10.37 -6.08
CA GLU A 80 -6.59 -9.69 -5.91
C GLU A 80 -6.45 -8.42 -6.76
N HIS A 81 -7.43 -8.12 -7.61
CA HIS A 81 -7.58 -6.85 -8.33
C HIS A 81 -8.39 -5.79 -7.57
N LEU A 82 -8.94 -6.13 -6.39
CA LEU A 82 -9.67 -5.15 -5.59
C LEU A 82 -8.70 -4.25 -4.81
N PRO A 83 -8.99 -2.94 -4.69
CA PRO A 83 -8.17 -2.03 -3.91
C PRO A 83 -8.12 -2.46 -2.44
N TYR A 84 -7.12 -1.96 -1.71
CA TYR A 84 -7.15 -2.02 -0.25
C TYR A 84 -8.29 -1.15 0.27
N THR A 85 -8.94 -1.61 1.35
CA THR A 85 -10.03 -0.86 1.98
C THR A 85 -9.52 0.37 2.74
N GLY A 86 -8.21 0.41 3.07
CA GLY A 86 -7.57 1.53 3.74
C GLY A 86 -6.06 1.33 3.92
N VAL A 87 -5.37 2.36 4.42
CA VAL A 87 -3.90 2.39 4.57
C VAL A 87 -3.39 1.27 5.47
N ALA A 88 -4.07 1.01 6.59
CA ALA A 88 -3.66 -0.04 7.54
C ALA A 88 -3.66 -1.44 6.90
N GLN A 89 -4.63 -1.73 6.02
CA GLN A 89 -4.69 -3.00 5.30
C GLN A 89 -3.54 -3.12 4.29
N ALA A 90 -3.26 -2.03 3.56
CA ALA A 90 -2.14 -1.98 2.62
C ALA A 90 -0.79 -2.18 3.33
N GLN A 91 -0.57 -1.47 4.44
CA GLN A 91 0.64 -1.60 5.25
C GLN A 91 0.81 -3.02 5.81
N ALA A 92 -0.26 -3.62 6.34
CA ALA A 92 -0.21 -4.98 6.86
C ALA A 92 0.17 -5.99 5.76
N ALA A 93 -0.37 -5.84 4.55
CA ALA A 93 -0.03 -6.70 3.43
C ALA A 93 1.43 -6.55 2.99
N VAL A 94 1.93 -5.30 2.87
CA VAL A 94 3.33 -5.03 2.50
C VAL A 94 4.30 -5.50 3.58
N ALA A 95 3.93 -5.37 4.86
CA ALA A 95 4.76 -5.79 6.00
C ALA A 95 5.02 -7.30 6.05
N LEU A 96 4.21 -8.13 5.37
CA LEU A 96 4.44 -9.58 5.29
C LEU A 96 5.62 -9.95 4.37
N ILE A 97 5.98 -9.08 3.44
CA ILE A 97 6.98 -9.38 2.41
C ILE A 97 8.39 -9.45 3.03
N PRO A 98 8.86 -8.47 3.84
CA PRO A 98 10.14 -8.58 4.53
C PRO A 98 10.27 -9.78 5.47
N LEU A 99 9.16 -10.32 5.99
CA LEU A 99 9.19 -11.48 6.89
C LEU A 99 9.72 -12.76 6.21
N GLN A 100 9.78 -12.78 4.88
CA GLN A 100 10.35 -13.91 4.12
C GLN A 100 11.89 -13.94 4.18
N ARG A 101 12.53 -12.88 4.66
CA ARG A 101 14.00 -12.72 4.63
C ARG A 101 14.74 -13.89 5.27
N GLN A 102 14.33 -14.31 6.47
CA GLN A 102 15.04 -15.38 7.19
C GLN A 102 14.93 -16.72 6.46
N GLU A 103 13.75 -17.04 5.92
CA GLU A 103 13.53 -18.28 5.18
C GLU A 103 14.35 -18.32 3.87
N ILE A 104 14.50 -17.18 3.19
CA ILE A 104 15.38 -17.04 2.02
C ILE A 104 16.86 -17.24 2.40
N VAL A 105 17.31 -16.66 3.51
CA VAL A 105 18.69 -16.84 4.01
C VAL A 105 18.95 -18.31 4.35
N ASP A 106 18.06 -18.94 5.11
CA ASP A 106 18.23 -20.34 5.54
C ASP A 106 18.18 -21.31 4.35
N SER A 107 17.29 -21.06 3.40
CA SER A 107 17.13 -21.91 2.21
C SER A 107 18.30 -21.73 1.23
N SER A 108 18.76 -20.50 1.02
CA SER A 108 19.92 -20.22 0.17
C SER A 108 21.21 -20.79 0.76
N ALA A 109 21.37 -20.77 2.09
CA ALA A 109 22.49 -21.43 2.77
C ALA A 109 22.49 -22.95 2.56
N ARG A 110 21.31 -23.60 2.45
CA ARG A 110 21.20 -25.02 2.15
C ARG A 110 21.43 -25.34 0.68
N ALA A 111 20.90 -24.50 -0.22
CA ALA A 111 21.03 -24.69 -1.66
C ALA A 111 22.47 -24.44 -2.15
N TYR A 112 23.12 -23.38 -1.65
CA TYR A 112 24.40 -22.89 -2.19
C TYR A 112 25.57 -22.96 -1.20
N PHE A 113 25.34 -23.42 0.03
CA PHE A 113 26.36 -23.51 1.09
C PHE A 113 27.15 -22.19 1.25
N PHE A 114 28.48 -22.25 1.11
CA PHE A 114 29.39 -21.11 1.27
C PHE A 114 29.24 -20.04 0.18
N TYR A 115 28.53 -20.32 -0.91
CA TYR A 115 28.36 -19.42 -2.05
C TYR A 115 27.02 -18.69 -2.06
N ALA A 116 26.17 -18.84 -1.03
CA ALA A 116 24.83 -18.25 -0.99
C ALA A 116 24.83 -16.73 -1.24
N LEU A 117 25.71 -15.97 -0.59
CA LEU A 117 25.82 -14.52 -0.79
C LEU A 117 26.58 -14.12 -2.07
N ARG A 118 27.16 -15.10 -2.79
CA ARG A 118 27.76 -14.89 -4.12
C ARG A 118 26.75 -15.18 -5.24
N GLN A 119 25.58 -15.72 -4.91
CA GLN A 119 24.48 -15.86 -5.85
C GLN A 119 23.88 -14.46 -6.07
N PRO A 120 23.96 -13.88 -7.30
CA PRO A 120 23.59 -12.48 -7.54
C PRO A 120 22.11 -12.17 -7.25
N HIS A 121 21.20 -13.04 -7.68
CA HIS A 121 19.76 -12.90 -7.42
C HIS A 121 19.41 -12.97 -5.94
N VAL A 122 20.09 -13.81 -5.14
CA VAL A 122 19.88 -13.86 -3.68
C VAL A 122 20.28 -12.53 -3.05
N ALA A 123 21.41 -11.94 -3.44
CA ALA A 123 21.82 -10.63 -2.95
C ALA A 123 20.81 -9.54 -3.33
N GLU A 124 20.39 -9.50 -4.60
CA GLU A 124 19.37 -8.56 -5.11
C GLU A 124 18.02 -8.71 -4.38
N ILE A 125 17.60 -9.94 -4.08
CA ILE A 125 16.39 -10.22 -3.29
C ILE A 125 16.53 -9.65 -1.87
N LEU A 126 17.65 -9.89 -1.20
CA LEU A 126 17.85 -9.40 0.18
C LEU A 126 17.91 -7.87 0.24
N ASP A 127 18.59 -7.24 -0.72
CA ASP A 127 18.63 -5.77 -0.85
C ASP A 127 17.24 -5.19 -1.12
N GLY A 128 16.43 -5.85 -1.96
CA GLY A 128 15.05 -5.47 -2.24
C GLY A 128 14.14 -5.61 -1.00
N LEU A 129 14.29 -6.67 -0.21
CA LEU A 129 13.56 -6.83 1.05
C LEU A 129 13.91 -5.72 2.05
N ASP A 130 15.18 -5.37 2.18
CA ASP A 130 15.62 -4.28 3.05
C ASP A 130 15.11 -2.92 2.56
N ALA A 131 14.95 -2.73 1.24
CA ALA A 131 14.32 -1.54 0.68
C ALA A 131 12.83 -1.43 1.05
N ILE A 132 12.08 -2.54 1.01
CA ILE A 132 10.67 -2.58 1.42
C ILE A 132 10.52 -2.28 2.92
N VAL A 133 11.42 -2.79 3.78
CA VAL A 133 11.40 -2.47 5.22
C VAL A 133 11.50 -0.97 5.47
N ARG A 134 12.27 -0.25 4.66
CA ARG A 134 12.42 1.21 4.79
C ARG A 134 11.19 1.98 4.30
N GLU A 135 10.37 1.38 3.44
CA GLU A 135 9.33 2.09 2.69
C GLU A 135 7.91 1.55 2.89
N TYR A 136 7.68 0.55 3.75
CA TYR A 136 6.32 0.05 3.96
C TYR A 136 5.36 1.10 4.55
N PHE A 137 5.84 2.20 5.13
CA PHE A 137 4.98 3.32 5.54
C PHE A 137 4.62 4.26 4.38
N ALA A 138 5.33 4.19 3.25
CA ALA A 138 5.08 5.04 2.08
C ALA A 138 3.68 4.80 1.48
N VAL A 139 3.09 3.61 1.64
CA VAL A 139 1.70 3.31 1.23
C VAL A 139 0.64 4.19 1.89
N GLY A 140 1.02 5.07 2.83
CA GLY A 140 0.15 6.13 3.31
C GLY A 140 -0.25 7.17 2.27
N THR A 141 0.41 7.27 1.10
CA THR A 141 0.01 8.19 0.02
C THR A 141 -0.05 7.48 -1.33
N ARG A 142 -0.73 8.08 -2.32
CA ARG A 142 -0.81 7.52 -3.67
C ARG A 142 0.56 7.46 -4.34
N GLY A 143 1.35 8.53 -4.27
CA GLY A 143 2.74 8.56 -4.73
C GLY A 143 3.61 7.52 -4.02
N GLY A 144 3.41 7.30 -2.72
CA GLY A 144 4.16 6.28 -1.99
C GLY A 144 3.72 4.85 -2.32
N CYS A 145 2.46 4.62 -2.70
CA CYS A 145 2.03 3.35 -3.30
C CYS A 145 2.78 3.05 -4.61
N LEU A 146 2.96 4.04 -5.49
CA LEU A 146 3.73 3.88 -6.74
C LEU A 146 5.19 3.52 -6.47
N ARG A 147 5.82 4.18 -5.49
CA ARG A 147 7.17 3.85 -5.05
C ARG A 147 7.28 2.41 -4.55
N VAL A 148 6.33 1.95 -3.72
CA VAL A 148 6.32 0.56 -3.24
C VAL A 148 6.11 -0.42 -4.40
N ILE A 149 5.23 -0.11 -5.37
CA ILE A 149 5.06 -0.93 -6.58
C ILE A 149 6.40 -1.11 -7.31
N ARG A 150 7.15 -0.04 -7.57
CA ARG A 150 8.47 -0.14 -8.21
C ARG A 150 9.44 -1.01 -7.42
N LEU A 151 9.50 -0.84 -6.09
CA LEU A 151 10.37 -1.67 -5.24
C LEU A 151 9.97 -3.15 -5.26
N LEU A 152 8.67 -3.45 -5.34
CA LEU A 152 8.18 -4.81 -5.50
C LEU A 152 8.55 -5.41 -6.86
N GLU A 153 8.56 -4.61 -7.93
CA GLU A 153 9.02 -5.05 -9.26
C GLU A 153 10.52 -5.38 -9.25
N GLN A 154 11.34 -4.53 -8.63
CA GLN A 154 12.78 -4.76 -8.45
C GLN A 154 13.10 -6.03 -7.67
N LEU A 155 12.21 -6.44 -6.75
CA LEU A 155 12.33 -7.70 -6.00
C LEU A 155 11.83 -8.91 -6.80
N ARG A 156 10.79 -8.74 -7.63
CA ARG A 156 10.17 -9.82 -8.41
C ARG A 156 11.06 -10.34 -9.52
N GLU A 157 11.76 -9.46 -10.22
CA GLU A 157 12.64 -9.85 -11.33
C GLU A 157 13.72 -10.87 -10.91
N PRO A 158 14.56 -10.62 -9.89
CA PRO A 158 15.57 -11.59 -9.46
C PRO A 158 14.95 -12.85 -8.86
N ALA A 159 13.82 -12.75 -8.14
CA ALA A 159 13.14 -13.93 -7.60
C ALA A 159 12.58 -14.86 -8.69
N ARG A 160 12.02 -14.30 -9.77
CA ARG A 160 11.56 -15.06 -10.94
C ARG A 160 12.73 -15.67 -11.71
N ALA A 161 13.78 -14.88 -11.96
CA ALA A 161 14.97 -15.35 -12.64
C ALA A 161 15.59 -16.54 -11.88
N LEU A 162 15.70 -16.43 -10.56
CA LEU A 162 16.22 -17.50 -9.72
C LEU A 162 15.31 -18.73 -9.75
N LEU A 163 13.99 -18.57 -9.60
CA LEU A 163 13.03 -19.69 -9.63
C LEU A 163 13.05 -20.45 -10.97
N ALA A 164 13.30 -19.75 -12.08
CA ALA A 164 13.43 -20.37 -13.40
C ALA A 164 14.78 -21.10 -13.61
N GLN A 165 15.85 -20.63 -12.96
CA GLN A 165 17.20 -21.19 -13.10
C GLN A 165 17.48 -22.37 -12.17
N VAL A 166 16.90 -22.39 -10.95
CA VAL A 166 17.16 -23.44 -9.97
C VAL A 166 16.62 -24.79 -10.42
N THR A 167 17.48 -25.82 -10.35
CA THR A 167 17.18 -27.21 -10.73
C THR A 167 17.77 -28.19 -9.70
N GLY A 168 17.37 -29.46 -9.75
CA GLY A 168 17.85 -30.49 -8.84
C GLY A 168 17.68 -30.13 -7.37
N ASP A 169 18.68 -30.46 -6.54
CA ASP A 169 18.69 -30.23 -5.09
C ASP A 169 18.48 -28.76 -4.71
N GLU A 170 19.01 -27.81 -5.50
CA GLU A 170 18.80 -26.37 -5.25
C GLU A 170 17.33 -26.00 -5.33
N ARG A 171 16.59 -26.60 -6.28
CA ARG A 171 15.16 -26.36 -6.46
C ARG A 171 14.35 -26.89 -5.27
N GLU A 172 14.75 -28.02 -4.68
CA GLU A 172 14.08 -28.58 -3.50
C GLU A 172 14.09 -27.60 -2.32
N TRP A 173 15.18 -26.85 -2.16
CA TRP A 173 15.32 -25.85 -1.09
C TRP A 173 14.74 -24.48 -1.47
N MET A 174 14.89 -24.04 -2.71
CA MET A 174 14.56 -22.67 -3.11
C MET A 174 13.17 -22.49 -3.70
N ALA A 175 12.53 -23.52 -4.26
CA ALA A 175 11.26 -23.36 -4.98
C ALA A 175 10.16 -22.78 -4.11
N TYR A 176 9.93 -23.37 -2.93
CA TYR A 176 8.89 -22.90 -2.01
C TYR A 176 9.12 -21.48 -1.49
N PRO A 177 10.28 -21.10 -0.91
CA PRO A 177 10.46 -19.74 -0.39
C PRO A 177 10.42 -18.68 -1.50
N LEU A 178 10.90 -18.99 -2.72
CA LEU A 178 10.77 -18.09 -3.85
C LEU A 178 9.32 -17.96 -4.33
N ALA A 179 8.59 -19.06 -4.43
CA ALA A 179 7.17 -19.02 -4.79
C ALA A 179 6.34 -18.26 -3.75
N ARG A 180 6.62 -18.45 -2.46
CA ARG A 180 5.97 -17.72 -1.38
C ARG A 180 6.27 -16.22 -1.47
N LEU A 181 7.53 -15.84 -1.65
CA LEU A 181 7.92 -14.45 -1.85
C LEU A 181 7.19 -13.83 -3.05
N LEU A 182 7.25 -14.51 -4.21
CA LEU A 182 6.59 -14.07 -5.43
C LEU A 182 5.08 -13.92 -5.22
N ALA A 183 4.41 -14.92 -4.63
CA ALA A 183 2.98 -14.84 -4.35
C ALA A 183 2.62 -13.58 -3.54
N PHE A 184 3.32 -13.28 -2.44
CA PHE A 184 3.05 -12.05 -1.69
C PHE A 184 3.29 -10.77 -2.49
N THR A 185 4.37 -10.73 -3.28
CA THR A 185 4.67 -9.55 -4.11
C THR A 185 3.66 -9.34 -5.24
N GLU A 186 3.19 -10.42 -5.89
CA GLU A 186 2.16 -10.39 -6.94
C GLU A 186 0.83 -9.84 -6.39
N LEU A 187 0.42 -10.36 -5.24
CA LEU A 187 -0.80 -9.94 -4.55
C LEU A 187 -0.72 -8.47 -4.12
N ALA A 188 0.40 -8.08 -3.52
CA ALA A 188 0.61 -6.71 -3.09
C ALA A 188 0.59 -5.75 -4.28
N LEU A 189 1.28 -6.08 -5.37
CA LEU A 189 1.37 -5.24 -6.55
C LEU A 189 0.01 -5.08 -7.24
N ALA A 190 -0.74 -6.16 -7.44
CA ALA A 190 -2.07 -6.09 -8.07
C ALA A 190 -3.03 -5.20 -7.28
N ARG A 191 -3.06 -5.36 -5.95
CA ARG A 191 -3.93 -4.55 -5.07
C ARG A 191 -3.46 -3.12 -4.91
N LEU A 192 -2.15 -2.86 -4.83
CA LEU A 192 -1.60 -1.51 -4.80
C LEU A 192 -1.92 -0.77 -6.11
N GLY A 193 -1.78 -1.43 -7.27
CA GLY A 193 -2.18 -0.86 -8.57
C GLY A 193 -3.67 -0.52 -8.65
N ALA A 194 -4.54 -1.37 -8.10
CA ALA A 194 -5.96 -1.05 -7.97
C ALA A 194 -6.20 0.14 -7.02
N THR A 195 -5.45 0.21 -5.91
CA THR A 195 -5.55 1.27 -4.92
C THR A 195 -5.08 2.63 -5.47
N THR A 196 -4.07 2.67 -6.34
CA THR A 196 -3.61 3.93 -6.97
C THR A 196 -4.57 4.46 -8.03
N THR A 197 -5.49 3.64 -8.55
CA THR A 197 -6.52 4.07 -9.51
C THR A 197 -7.86 4.40 -8.84
N LYS A 198 -8.17 3.75 -7.72
CA LYS A 198 -9.35 4.00 -6.88
C LYS A 198 -8.93 4.07 -5.40
N PRO A 199 -8.35 5.20 -4.96
CA PRO A 199 -7.87 5.34 -3.59
C PRO A 199 -9.03 5.30 -2.60
N SER A 200 -8.80 4.68 -1.44
CA SER A 200 -9.67 4.82 -0.27
C SER A 200 -9.63 6.26 0.24
N ALA A 201 -10.68 6.71 0.93
CA ALA A 201 -10.70 8.04 1.56
C ALA A 201 -9.48 8.31 2.48
N ASP A 202 -8.93 7.25 3.10
CA ASP A 202 -7.73 7.32 3.94
C ASP A 202 -6.46 7.83 3.22
N LEU A 203 -6.43 7.72 1.88
CA LEU A 203 -5.29 8.12 1.04
C LEU A 203 -5.42 9.56 0.52
N ASP A 204 -6.64 10.06 0.38
CA ASP A 204 -6.95 11.38 -0.21
C ASP A 204 -7.45 12.41 0.82
N GLY A 205 -7.45 12.06 2.11
CA GLY A 205 -7.93 12.88 3.22
C GLY A 205 -6.83 13.48 4.11
N PRO A 206 -7.20 14.17 5.21
CA PRO A 206 -6.24 14.66 6.20
C PRO A 206 -5.44 13.51 6.84
N PHE A 207 -4.31 13.83 7.49
CA PHE A 207 -3.56 12.85 8.26
C PHE A 207 -4.30 12.52 9.58
N PRO A 208 -4.44 11.24 9.93
CA PRO A 208 -5.18 10.84 11.13
C PRO A 208 -4.44 11.18 12.43
N ASP A 209 -3.12 11.25 12.36
CA ASP A 209 -2.24 11.64 13.45
C ASP A 209 -0.95 12.29 12.91
N PRO A 210 -0.20 13.03 13.74
CA PRO A 210 1.03 13.69 13.33
C PRO A 210 2.14 12.72 12.88
N HIS A 211 2.17 11.50 13.44
CA HIS A 211 3.20 10.53 13.12
C HIS A 211 3.12 10.08 11.66
N THR A 212 1.91 9.88 11.15
CA THR A 212 1.67 9.51 9.75
C THR A 212 2.13 10.63 8.79
N ALA A 213 1.94 11.89 9.17
CA ALA A 213 2.43 13.03 8.39
C ALA A 213 3.97 13.08 8.37
N ASP A 214 4.60 12.85 9.52
CA ASP A 214 6.07 12.80 9.65
C ASP A 214 6.67 11.65 8.82
N GLN A 215 5.98 10.49 8.78
CA GLN A 215 6.38 9.36 7.94
C GLN A 215 6.30 9.69 6.44
N ALA A 216 5.23 10.35 5.98
CA ALA A 216 5.08 10.78 4.60
C ALA A 216 6.18 11.78 4.19
N LEU A 217 6.48 12.75 5.06
CA LEU A 217 7.58 13.68 4.86
C LEU A 217 8.95 12.96 4.79
N ALA A 218 9.17 11.98 5.68
CA ALA A 218 10.39 11.17 5.65
C ALA A 218 10.51 10.35 4.37
N THR A 219 9.40 9.84 3.82
CA THR A 219 9.37 9.18 2.50
C THR A 219 9.74 10.14 1.38
N ALA A 220 9.24 11.38 1.38
CA ALA A 220 9.65 12.40 0.41
C ALA A 220 11.17 12.66 0.49
N PHE A 221 11.71 12.79 1.70
CA PHE A 221 13.15 13.02 1.90
C PHE A 221 14.02 11.84 1.44
N ARG A 222 13.61 10.59 1.73
CA ARG A 222 14.31 9.40 1.24
C ARG A 222 14.28 9.31 -0.28
N THR A 223 13.12 9.57 -0.88
CA THR A 223 12.97 9.57 -2.35
C THR A 223 13.84 10.65 -3.00
N TYR A 224 13.94 11.84 -2.38
CA TYR A 224 14.89 12.87 -2.78
C TYR A 224 16.35 12.37 -2.75
N ARG A 225 16.75 11.65 -1.69
CA ARG A 225 18.11 11.08 -1.60
C ARG A 225 18.35 10.02 -2.66
N ASP A 226 17.34 9.22 -3.02
CA ASP A 226 17.44 8.25 -4.11
C ASP A 226 17.63 8.95 -5.47
N VAL A 227 16.89 10.04 -5.73
CA VAL A 227 17.11 10.87 -6.93
C VAL A 227 18.55 11.38 -6.98
N GLN A 228 19.07 11.91 -5.86
CA GLN A 228 20.47 12.35 -5.80
C GLN A 228 21.47 11.21 -6.07
N ALA A 229 21.25 10.04 -5.46
CA ALA A 229 22.11 8.88 -5.63
C ALA A 229 22.10 8.39 -7.08
N GLY A 230 20.91 8.26 -7.68
CA GLY A 230 20.75 7.84 -9.07
C GLY A 230 21.42 8.80 -10.05
N VAL A 231 21.29 10.11 -9.84
CA VAL A 231 21.97 11.11 -10.69
C VAL A 231 23.49 11.04 -10.52
N ARG A 232 24.00 10.90 -9.29
CA ARG A 232 25.44 10.79 -9.02
C ARG A 232 26.09 9.52 -9.59
N ALA A 233 25.31 8.47 -9.78
CA ALA A 233 25.79 7.23 -10.40
C ALA A 233 25.93 7.32 -11.93
N LEU A 234 25.45 8.40 -12.56
CA LEU A 234 25.55 8.56 -14.01
C LEU A 234 27.02 8.76 -14.46
N PRO A 235 27.46 8.12 -15.57
CA PRO A 235 28.84 8.23 -16.06
C PRO A 235 29.26 9.66 -16.42
N SER A 236 28.31 10.50 -16.81
CA SER A 236 28.53 11.92 -17.07
C SER A 236 27.32 12.74 -16.65
N LEU A 237 27.57 13.87 -16.01
CA LEU A 237 26.56 14.81 -15.55
C LEU A 237 26.48 15.98 -16.53
N PRO A 238 25.42 16.11 -17.33
CA PRO A 238 25.24 17.30 -18.16
C PRO A 238 25.09 18.53 -17.26
N ALA A 239 25.59 19.70 -17.71
CA ALA A 239 25.57 20.93 -16.92
C ALA A 239 24.15 21.37 -16.52
N SER A 240 23.13 21.01 -17.33
CA SER A 240 21.72 21.19 -16.99
C SER A 240 21.32 20.38 -15.75
N ALA A 241 21.74 19.11 -15.65
CA ALA A 241 21.44 18.26 -14.51
C ALA A 241 22.06 18.79 -13.20
N VAL A 242 23.26 19.40 -13.26
CA VAL A 242 23.87 20.04 -12.08
C VAL A 242 23.02 21.19 -11.56
N ARG A 243 22.50 22.05 -12.45
CA ARG A 243 21.62 23.16 -12.06
C ARG A 243 20.30 22.65 -11.48
N THR A 244 19.70 21.68 -12.15
CA THR A 244 18.43 21.08 -11.72
C THR A 244 18.56 20.40 -10.36
N LEU A 245 19.66 19.68 -10.11
CA LEU A 245 19.96 19.13 -8.78
C LEU A 245 20.18 20.22 -7.73
N GLY A 246 20.87 21.31 -8.08
CA GLY A 246 21.04 22.43 -7.14
C GLY A 246 19.70 23.06 -6.73
N ALA A 247 18.74 23.18 -7.65
CA ALA A 247 17.38 23.63 -7.33
C ALA A 247 16.63 22.62 -6.46
N LEU A 248 16.76 21.32 -6.75
CA LEU A 248 16.18 20.25 -5.93
C LEU A 248 16.74 20.27 -4.50
N ASP A 249 18.05 20.46 -4.35
CA ASP A 249 18.73 20.56 -3.05
C ASP A 249 18.26 21.77 -2.26
N ALA A 250 18.11 22.92 -2.93
CA ALA A 250 17.60 24.13 -2.31
C ALA A 250 16.15 23.95 -1.82
N ALA A 251 15.28 23.29 -2.59
CA ALA A 251 13.91 22.99 -2.19
C ALA A 251 13.88 21.98 -1.03
N ALA A 252 14.66 20.90 -1.10
CA ALA A 252 14.73 19.90 -0.04
C ALA A 252 15.26 20.48 1.29
N ALA A 253 16.14 21.48 1.24
CA ALA A 253 16.64 22.17 2.42
C ALA A 253 15.58 22.99 3.17
N GLN A 254 14.45 23.30 2.53
CA GLN A 254 13.33 24.02 3.16
C GLN A 254 12.36 23.10 3.90
N LEU A 255 12.46 21.78 3.70
CA LEU A 255 11.62 20.83 4.42
C LEU A 255 11.90 20.90 5.92
N PRO A 256 10.86 20.82 6.78
CA PRO A 256 11.06 20.87 8.21
C PRO A 256 11.81 19.63 8.71
N SER A 257 12.71 19.84 9.68
CA SER A 257 13.44 18.77 10.36
C SER A 257 12.72 18.20 11.59
N GLY A 258 11.60 18.81 11.98
CA GLY A 258 10.77 18.41 13.11
C GLY A 258 9.33 18.07 12.70
N PRO A 259 8.44 17.83 13.67
CA PRO A 259 7.06 17.43 13.42
C PRO A 259 6.34 18.41 12.48
N CYS A 260 5.76 17.91 11.39
CA CYS A 260 5.16 18.75 10.36
C CYS A 260 3.65 18.99 10.53
N ALA A 261 3.00 18.23 11.42
CA ALA A 261 1.54 18.27 11.63
C ALA A 261 1.12 18.56 13.08
N ARG A 262 1.94 19.30 13.84
CA ARG A 262 1.62 19.65 15.24
C ARG A 262 0.54 20.74 15.33
N ASN A 263 0.54 21.70 14.42
CA ASN A 263 -0.43 22.79 14.37
C ASN A 263 -0.65 23.26 12.93
N ARG A 264 -1.64 24.14 12.73
CA ARG A 264 -2.03 24.63 11.40
C ARG A 264 -0.90 25.35 10.64
N ALA A 265 -0.05 26.11 11.34
CA ALA A 265 1.04 26.85 10.74
C ALA A 265 2.17 25.91 10.29
N ASP A 266 2.48 24.90 11.11
CA ASP A 266 3.47 23.88 10.78
C ASP A 266 3.03 23.10 9.53
N CYS A 267 1.75 22.69 9.48
CA CYS A 267 1.19 21.99 8.30
C CYS A 267 1.33 22.82 7.02
N ARG A 268 0.98 24.12 7.07
CA ARG A 268 1.03 25.00 5.89
C ARG A 268 2.47 25.30 5.45
N THR A 269 3.37 25.49 6.40
CA THR A 269 4.80 25.68 6.11
C THR A 269 5.36 24.44 5.42
N ALA A 270 5.06 23.25 5.94
CA ALA A 270 5.50 21.99 5.36
C ALA A 270 4.87 21.73 3.99
N ALA A 271 3.58 22.02 3.80
CA ALA A 271 2.89 21.91 2.52
C ALA A 271 3.54 22.80 1.45
N SER A 272 3.77 24.09 1.77
CA SER A 272 4.44 25.03 0.86
C SER A 272 5.85 24.55 0.46
N ALA A 273 6.63 24.04 1.41
CA ALA A 273 7.97 23.50 1.11
C ALA A 273 7.91 22.24 0.24
N LEU A 274 6.88 21.40 0.42
CA LEU A 274 6.65 20.22 -0.41
C LEU A 274 6.19 20.59 -1.83
N ASP A 275 5.40 21.65 -2.00
CA ASP A 275 5.03 22.14 -3.34
C ASP A 275 6.25 22.63 -4.13
N GLU A 276 7.18 23.32 -3.45
CA GLU A 276 8.46 23.73 -4.04
C GLU A 276 9.31 22.51 -4.41
N LEU A 277 9.38 21.50 -3.53
CA LEU A 277 10.06 20.25 -3.81
C LEU A 277 9.45 19.53 -5.01
N ALA A 278 8.11 19.48 -5.10
CA ALA A 278 7.40 18.86 -6.20
C ALA A 278 7.71 19.57 -7.53
N ALA A 279 7.74 20.91 -7.54
CA ALA A 279 8.10 21.69 -8.71
C ALA A 279 9.56 21.47 -9.14
N ALA A 280 10.49 21.41 -8.18
CA ALA A 280 11.89 21.09 -8.46
C ALA A 280 12.04 19.65 -9.00
N ALA A 281 11.32 18.68 -8.44
CA ALA A 281 11.31 17.30 -8.89
C ALA A 281 10.80 17.15 -10.33
N ARG A 282 9.74 17.86 -10.72
CA ARG A 282 9.26 17.92 -12.12
C ARG A 282 10.34 18.45 -13.08
N THR A 283 11.13 19.42 -12.65
CA THR A 283 12.25 19.93 -13.45
C THR A 283 13.34 18.86 -13.65
N VAL A 284 13.59 18.03 -12.64
CA VAL A 284 14.49 16.85 -12.74
C VAL A 284 13.92 15.85 -13.72
N GLU A 285 12.65 15.52 -13.60
CA GLU A 285 11.94 14.61 -14.50
C GLU A 285 12.07 15.03 -15.97
N ASP A 286 11.76 16.29 -16.28
CA ASP A 286 11.79 16.84 -17.64
C ASP A 286 13.19 16.83 -18.26
N SER A 287 14.24 16.93 -17.42
CA SER A 287 15.63 17.00 -17.86
C SER A 287 16.39 15.67 -17.77
N ALA A 288 15.83 14.67 -17.09
CA ALA A 288 16.46 13.37 -16.91
C ALA A 288 16.45 12.56 -18.21
N THR A 289 17.61 12.06 -18.62
CA THR A 289 17.76 11.14 -19.75
C THR A 289 17.67 9.67 -19.32
N ALA A 290 18.19 9.34 -18.14
CA ALA A 290 18.11 8.02 -17.55
C ALA A 290 16.69 7.72 -17.03
N ALA A 291 16.13 6.58 -17.44
CA ALA A 291 14.77 6.19 -17.10
C ALA A 291 14.53 6.04 -15.58
N GLU A 292 15.52 5.49 -14.86
CA GLU A 292 15.42 5.31 -13.40
C GLU A 292 15.40 6.64 -12.65
N VAL A 293 16.25 7.59 -13.02
CA VAL A 293 16.23 8.95 -12.46
C VAL A 293 14.89 9.63 -12.73
N ARG A 294 14.36 9.49 -13.95
CA ARG A 294 13.05 10.04 -14.30
C ARG A 294 11.93 9.44 -13.44
N ALA A 295 11.92 8.12 -13.27
CA ALA A 295 10.94 7.43 -12.43
C ALA A 295 11.03 7.90 -10.95
N LEU A 296 12.23 8.02 -10.39
CA LEU A 296 12.43 8.53 -9.03
C LEU A 296 11.99 9.99 -8.88
N ALA A 297 12.22 10.84 -9.89
CA ALA A 297 11.77 12.22 -9.89
C ALA A 297 10.23 12.34 -9.98
N GLN A 298 9.60 11.47 -10.79
CA GLN A 298 8.14 11.33 -10.86
C GLN A 298 7.56 10.90 -9.52
N GLU A 299 8.14 9.88 -8.88
CA GLU A 299 7.75 9.44 -7.54
C GLU A 299 7.85 10.58 -6.52
N LEU A 300 8.97 11.31 -6.52
CA LEU A 300 9.18 12.43 -5.60
C LEU A 300 8.13 13.53 -5.80
N SER A 301 7.87 13.91 -7.06
CA SER A 301 6.84 14.89 -7.41
C SER A 301 5.46 14.46 -6.93
N ALA A 302 5.08 13.20 -7.15
CA ALA A 302 3.79 12.65 -6.72
C ALA A 302 3.68 12.60 -5.19
N ILE A 303 4.68 12.05 -4.49
CA ILE A 303 4.71 11.97 -3.03
C ILE A 303 4.63 13.37 -2.41
N ALA A 304 5.40 14.32 -2.93
CA ALA A 304 5.43 15.69 -2.41
C ALA A 304 4.08 16.41 -2.62
N THR A 305 3.50 16.28 -3.81
CA THR A 305 2.18 16.86 -4.15
C THR A 305 1.08 16.28 -3.26
N ASP A 306 1.02 14.95 -3.12
CA ASP A 306 0.01 14.29 -2.28
C ASP A 306 0.18 14.68 -0.80
N THR A 307 1.43 14.65 -0.30
CA THR A 307 1.71 14.99 1.10
C THR A 307 1.38 16.45 1.40
N SER A 308 1.67 17.36 0.46
CA SER A 308 1.30 18.78 0.55
C SER A 308 -0.21 18.95 0.68
N ALA A 309 -0.99 18.39 -0.26
CA ALA A 309 -2.45 18.49 -0.25
C ALA A 309 -3.07 17.93 1.04
N ARG A 310 -2.54 16.81 1.54
CA ARG A 310 -3.00 16.21 2.81
C ARG A 310 -2.63 17.07 4.02
N LEU A 311 -1.47 17.70 4.05
CA LEU A 311 -1.08 18.65 5.09
C LEU A 311 -1.99 19.90 5.06
N GLU A 312 -2.36 20.40 3.88
CA GLU A 312 -3.34 21.49 3.77
C GLU A 312 -4.69 21.09 4.35
N SER A 313 -5.20 19.90 3.99
CA SER A 313 -6.43 19.35 4.56
C SER A 313 -6.34 19.19 6.08
N THR A 314 -5.22 18.68 6.57
CA THR A 314 -4.93 18.56 8.01
C THR A 314 -4.92 19.93 8.71
N ALA A 315 -4.39 20.97 8.05
CA ALA A 315 -4.38 22.34 8.58
C ALA A 315 -5.79 22.95 8.67
N LEU A 316 -6.70 22.57 7.78
CA LEU A 316 -8.12 22.94 7.87
C LEU A 316 -8.76 22.23 9.04
N LEU A 317 -8.57 20.90 9.16
CA LEU A 317 -9.13 20.08 10.22
C LEU A 317 -8.68 20.49 11.63
N LEU A 318 -7.39 20.83 11.79
CA LEU A 318 -6.84 21.38 13.03
C LEU A 318 -7.48 22.73 13.40
N GLY A 319 -8.04 23.46 12.44
CA GLY A 319 -8.84 24.67 12.68
C GLY A 319 -10.19 24.39 13.35
N ASP A 320 -10.73 23.20 13.14
CA ASP A 320 -12.03 22.76 13.67
C ASP A 320 -11.90 21.88 14.91
N ALA A 321 -10.71 21.33 15.17
CA ALA A 321 -10.43 20.42 16.26
C ALA A 321 -10.86 20.95 17.65
N SER A 322 -10.78 22.26 17.89
CA SER A 322 -11.22 22.86 19.16
C SER A 322 -12.73 22.74 19.40
N ARG A 323 -13.54 22.69 18.33
CA ARG A 323 -15.01 22.54 18.38
C ARG A 323 -15.43 21.09 18.64
N HIS A 324 -14.61 20.14 18.24
CA HIS A 324 -14.86 18.69 18.37
C HIS A 324 -13.97 18.01 19.42
N GLY A 325 -13.16 18.78 20.16
CA GLY A 325 -12.18 18.29 21.13
C GLY A 325 -10.85 17.87 20.51
N SER A 326 -10.85 17.12 19.40
CA SER A 326 -9.62 16.72 18.71
C SER A 326 -9.85 16.32 17.24
N VAL A 327 -8.77 16.30 16.45
CA VAL A 327 -8.75 15.70 15.09
C VAL A 327 -9.21 14.24 15.12
N ARG A 328 -8.70 13.47 16.08
CA ARG A 328 -9.08 12.06 16.26
C ARG A 328 -10.57 11.89 16.47
N THR A 329 -11.20 12.76 17.25
CA THR A 329 -12.66 12.74 17.49
C THR A 329 -13.44 12.99 16.20
N ILE A 330 -13.02 13.95 15.38
CA ILE A 330 -13.65 14.22 14.07
C ILE A 330 -13.60 12.97 13.20
N LEU A 331 -12.40 12.41 13.00
CA LEU A 331 -12.20 11.24 12.13
C LEU A 331 -12.91 9.98 12.67
N THR A 332 -12.93 9.79 13.99
CA THR A 332 -13.66 8.68 14.61
C THR A 332 -15.17 8.84 14.44
N THR A 333 -15.69 10.07 14.50
CA THR A 333 -17.13 10.35 14.27
C THR A 333 -17.54 10.01 12.84
N LEU A 334 -16.61 10.18 11.89
CA LEU A 334 -16.82 9.89 10.47
C LEU A 334 -16.59 8.44 10.08
N HIS A 335 -16.16 7.56 11.00
CA HIS A 335 -15.78 6.19 10.67
C HIS A 335 -16.91 5.39 9.98
N ASP A 336 -18.16 5.62 10.41
CA ASP A 336 -19.36 4.96 9.85
C ASP A 336 -20.15 5.89 8.91
N ALA A 337 -19.53 7.00 8.48
CA ALA A 337 -20.16 7.98 7.62
C ALA A 337 -19.49 8.02 6.25
N GLU A 338 -20.30 8.00 5.20
CA GLU A 338 -19.82 8.13 3.83
C GLU A 338 -20.01 9.56 3.36
N LEU A 339 -18.90 10.26 3.14
CA LEU A 339 -18.89 11.56 2.52
C LEU A 339 -18.70 11.40 1.01
N GLY A 340 -19.72 11.74 0.24
CA GLY A 340 -19.70 11.69 -1.21
C GLY A 340 -18.72 12.68 -1.84
N PRO A 341 -18.41 12.52 -3.14
CA PRO A 341 -17.54 13.45 -3.87
C PRO A 341 -18.14 14.86 -3.93
N GLU A 342 -17.27 15.86 -4.07
CA GLU A 342 -17.70 17.24 -4.27
C GLU A 342 -18.27 17.44 -5.67
N THR A 343 -19.50 17.93 -5.75
CA THR A 343 -20.11 18.40 -7.00
C THR A 343 -19.53 19.75 -7.42
N ASP A 344 -19.68 20.14 -8.68
CA ASP A 344 -19.29 21.48 -9.18
C ASP A 344 -19.88 22.65 -8.38
N ALA A 345 -21.05 22.45 -7.76
CA ALA A 345 -21.70 23.42 -6.88
C ALA A 345 -21.13 23.45 -5.44
N GLY A 346 -19.99 22.79 -5.18
CA GLY A 346 -19.37 22.74 -3.86
C GLY A 346 -20.17 21.97 -2.80
N THR A 347 -21.03 21.05 -3.20
CA THR A 347 -21.87 20.24 -2.31
C THR A 347 -21.33 18.81 -2.20
N ARG A 348 -21.43 18.21 -1.01
CA ARG A 348 -21.15 16.78 -0.77
C ARG A 348 -22.31 16.14 -0.02
N SER A 349 -22.75 14.97 -0.47
CA SER A 349 -23.74 14.15 0.24
C SER A 349 -23.10 13.46 1.43
N LEU A 350 -23.86 13.29 2.51
CA LEU A 350 -23.41 12.57 3.71
C LEU A 350 -24.42 11.48 4.05
N LEU A 351 -23.95 10.24 4.08
CA LEU A 351 -24.70 9.08 4.55
C LEU A 351 -24.14 8.63 5.90
N VAL A 352 -25.02 8.20 6.80
CA VAL A 352 -24.68 7.60 8.10
C VAL A 352 -25.54 6.35 8.24
N ASP A 353 -24.92 5.17 8.39
CA ASP A 353 -25.64 3.90 8.49
C ASP A 353 -26.68 3.71 7.34
N ASP A 354 -26.25 3.92 6.09
CA ASP A 354 -27.08 3.90 4.87
C ASP A 354 -28.25 4.90 4.83
N SER A 355 -28.29 5.85 5.78
CA SER A 355 -29.33 6.87 5.87
C SER A 355 -28.79 8.26 5.53
N GLU A 356 -29.53 9.05 4.76
CA GLU A 356 -29.11 10.40 4.39
C GLU A 356 -29.19 11.35 5.61
N ALA A 357 -28.02 11.82 6.07
CA ALA A 357 -27.91 12.81 7.15
C ALA A 357 -28.07 14.25 6.64
N GLY A 358 -28.08 14.44 5.32
CA GLY A 358 -28.18 15.71 4.62
C GLY A 358 -26.82 16.23 4.12
N PRO A 359 -26.80 17.15 3.14
CA PRO A 359 -25.55 17.56 2.49
C PRO A 359 -24.77 18.60 3.29
N ILE A 360 -23.45 18.60 3.13
CA ILE A 360 -22.60 19.76 3.43
C ILE A 360 -22.35 20.59 2.16
N ARG A 361 -22.19 21.89 2.32
CA ARG A 361 -21.99 22.84 1.22
C ARG A 361 -20.85 23.81 1.53
N ARG A 362 -20.03 24.08 0.52
CA ARG A 362 -19.01 25.11 0.56
C ARG A 362 -19.66 26.49 0.45
N THR A 363 -19.25 27.42 1.32
CA THR A 363 -19.66 28.83 1.30
C THR A 363 -18.78 29.64 0.37
N ASP A 364 -19.19 30.87 0.04
CA ASP A 364 -18.39 31.80 -0.78
C ASP A 364 -17.01 32.12 -0.16
N SER A 365 -16.91 32.03 1.17
CA SER A 365 -15.65 32.19 1.92
C SER A 365 -14.77 30.94 1.95
N GLY A 366 -15.17 29.86 1.26
CA GLY A 366 -14.46 28.58 1.23
C GLY A 366 -14.62 27.72 2.49
N ARG A 367 -15.52 28.09 3.41
CA ARG A 367 -15.87 27.32 4.60
C ARG A 367 -16.98 26.32 4.30
N TRP A 368 -17.26 25.41 5.23
CA TRP A 368 -18.24 24.34 5.06
C TRP A 368 -19.41 24.50 6.03
N THR A 369 -20.63 24.40 5.51
CA THR A 369 -21.88 24.48 6.28
C THR A 369 -22.83 23.36 5.91
N GLY A 370 -23.93 23.23 6.66
CA GLY A 370 -24.94 22.19 6.47
C GLY A 370 -26.16 22.46 7.35
N PRO A 371 -27.19 21.60 7.28
CA PRO A 371 -28.41 21.74 8.08
C PRO A 371 -28.11 21.86 9.59
N GLY A 372 -28.46 23.01 10.19
CA GLY A 372 -28.25 23.26 11.63
C GLY A 372 -26.85 23.76 12.00
N ILE A 373 -25.94 23.93 11.04
CA ILE A 373 -24.63 24.56 11.28
C ILE A 373 -24.79 26.07 11.15
N THR A 374 -24.68 26.79 12.26
CA THR A 374 -24.80 28.27 12.30
C THR A 374 -23.48 28.98 12.07
N ASP A 375 -22.35 28.35 12.42
CA ASP A 375 -21.01 28.88 12.19
C ASP A 375 -20.21 27.91 11.31
N PRO A 376 -19.91 28.28 10.05
CA PRO A 376 -19.24 27.40 9.10
C PRO A 376 -17.85 26.91 9.55
N TYR A 377 -17.57 25.64 9.27
CA TYR A 377 -16.32 24.93 9.58
C TYR A 377 -15.23 25.21 8.53
N HIS A 378 -13.98 25.01 8.92
CA HIS A 378 -12.84 25.17 8.03
C HIS A 378 -12.67 23.99 7.07
N SER A 379 -13.04 22.78 7.47
CA SER A 379 -12.88 21.55 6.70
C SER A 379 -14.22 20.87 6.43
N PRO A 380 -14.33 20.11 5.31
CA PRO A 380 -15.53 19.32 5.02
C PRO A 380 -15.77 18.23 6.08
N GLU A 381 -14.71 17.63 6.60
CA GLU A 381 -14.77 16.62 7.67
C GLU A 381 -15.30 17.21 8.98
N GLY A 382 -14.89 18.43 9.34
CA GLY A 382 -15.43 19.14 10.52
C GLY A 382 -16.93 19.37 10.40
N ALA A 383 -17.39 19.89 9.24
CA ALA A 383 -18.82 20.08 8.98
C ALA A 383 -19.59 18.75 8.98
N ALA A 384 -19.04 17.72 8.34
CA ALA A 384 -19.66 16.40 8.30
C ALA A 384 -19.79 15.80 9.70
N ALA A 385 -18.74 15.86 10.54
CA ALA A 385 -18.80 15.34 11.90
C ALA A 385 -19.83 16.06 12.77
N ALA A 386 -20.01 17.37 12.57
CA ALA A 386 -21.07 18.13 13.24
C ALA A 386 -22.47 17.65 12.82
N LEU A 387 -22.68 17.38 11.53
CA LEU A 387 -23.93 16.80 11.03
C LEU A 387 -24.17 15.39 11.56
N VAL A 388 -23.17 14.52 11.56
CA VAL A 388 -23.26 13.15 12.10
C VAL A 388 -23.67 13.18 13.58
N SER A 389 -23.03 14.04 14.39
CA SER A 389 -23.39 14.19 15.80
C SER A 389 -24.86 14.61 15.95
N THR A 390 -25.28 15.63 15.20
CA THR A 390 -26.65 16.14 15.24
C THR A 390 -27.67 15.08 14.78
N PHE A 391 -27.32 14.28 13.77
CA PHE A 391 -28.14 13.19 13.26
C PHE A 391 -28.31 12.08 14.30
N ARG A 392 -27.21 11.63 14.91
CA ARG A 392 -27.22 10.60 15.96
C ARG A 392 -27.99 11.06 17.21
N ASP A 393 -27.87 12.33 17.60
CA ASP A 393 -28.62 12.91 18.72
C ASP A 393 -30.14 12.90 18.45
N ARG A 394 -30.57 13.23 17.22
CA ARG A 394 -31.99 13.14 16.82
C ARG A 394 -32.50 11.70 16.87
N GLN A 395 -31.74 10.75 16.32
CA GLN A 395 -32.12 9.33 16.37
C GLN A 395 -32.24 8.84 17.82
N ALA A 396 -31.36 9.24 18.72
CA ALA A 396 -31.43 8.87 20.13
C ALA A 396 -32.68 9.44 20.82
N ILE A 397 -33.05 10.69 20.51
CA ILE A 397 -34.28 11.32 21.02
C ILE A 397 -35.52 10.59 20.50
N ASP A 398 -35.55 10.23 19.23
CA ASP A 398 -36.69 9.54 18.62
C ASP A 398 -36.83 8.11 19.14
N ARG A 399 -35.73 7.39 19.37
CA ARG A 399 -35.73 6.06 20.02
C ARG A 399 -36.22 6.08 21.46
N ASN A 400 -35.98 7.15 22.20
CA ASN A 400 -36.46 7.31 23.58
C ASN A 400 -37.94 7.72 23.67
N ARG A 401 -38.55 8.11 22.54
CA ARG A 401 -39.98 8.49 22.44
C ARG A 401 -40.86 7.37 21.89
N ALA A 402 -40.27 6.42 21.17
CA ALA A 402 -40.90 5.18 20.73
C ALA A 402 -40.91 4.15 21.87
#